data_AF-A0A645GC08-F1
#
_entry.id   AF-A0A645GC08-F1
#
_cell.length_a   1.000
_cell.length_b   1.000
_cell.length_c   1.000
_cell.angle_alpha   90.00
_cell.angle_beta   90.00
_cell.angle_gamma   90.00
#
_symmetry.space_group_name_H-M   'P 1'
#
loop_
_entity.id
_entity.type
_entity.pdbx_description
1 polymer ?
#
loop_
_entity_poly.entity_id
_entity_poly.type
_entity_poly.pdbx_seq_one_letter_code
_entity_poly.pdbx_strand_id
1 'polypeptide(L)'
;MIGRPGQRWLRHYCTLFMAVARANDVEFLLAGNSTRMYAHGMPSDIAMTIALYESLRAQMVASATRWMATGDWKRETTDRWDGHRLDEQPVHWSTAKTSFYEGFISSIAERLQDSRRRAEESATAPTATAAGRATDAGTRSTGPGPDPTGPGPGKDLHSTAVVLAAKREQVRAFHQQVCDRLRPGRWRGGDRGPTTWSEGGARAGREAGRRAAVGRAHGELSR
;
A
#
# COMPACT_ATOMS: atom_id res chain seq x y z
N MET A 1 -17.87 0.62 -2.70
CA MET A 1 -18.28 1.15 -1.37
C MET A 1 -17.33 0.60 -0.33
N ILE A 2 -16.96 1.36 0.70
CA ILE A 2 -16.02 0.89 1.74
C ILE A 2 -16.77 0.24 2.92
N GLY A 3 -17.92 0.81 3.30
CA GLY A 3 -18.70 0.32 4.43
C GLY A 3 -19.96 1.15 4.69
N ARG A 4 -20.67 0.81 5.78
CA ARG A 4 -21.88 1.53 6.22
C ARG A 4 -21.51 2.70 7.16
N PRO A 5 -22.29 3.81 7.18
CA PRO A 5 -22.06 4.88 8.14
C PRO A 5 -22.03 4.36 9.58
N GLY A 6 -21.06 4.80 10.38
CA GLY A 6 -20.92 4.37 11.78
C GLY A 6 -20.42 2.93 11.97
N GLN A 7 -20.05 2.23 10.90
CA GLN A 7 -19.46 0.90 11.01
C GLN A 7 -18.18 0.94 11.86
N ARG A 8 -18.09 0.04 12.84
CA ARG A 8 -16.87 -0.14 13.64
C ARG A 8 -15.69 -0.43 12.71
N TRP A 9 -14.56 0.23 12.96
CA TRP A 9 -13.30 0.06 12.22
C TRP A 9 -13.28 0.62 10.79
N LEU A 10 -14.31 1.34 10.36
CA LEU A 10 -14.38 1.95 9.03
C LEU A 10 -13.16 2.81 8.72
N ARG A 11 -12.66 3.54 9.71
CA ARG A 11 -11.42 4.32 9.61
C ARG A 11 -10.23 3.47 9.17
N HIS A 12 -10.01 2.31 9.78
CA HIS A 12 -8.89 1.44 9.44
C HIS A 12 -9.05 0.84 8.04
N TYR A 13 -10.28 0.55 7.63
CA TYR A 13 -10.57 0.14 6.25
C TYR A 13 -10.24 1.26 5.26
N CYS A 14 -10.57 2.52 5.56
CA CYS A 14 -10.14 3.65 4.75
C CYS A 14 -8.61 3.76 4.75
N THR A 15 -7.93 3.70 5.90
CA THR A 15 -6.47 3.83 5.98
C THR A 15 -5.75 2.75 5.18
N LEU A 16 -6.22 1.50 5.22
CA LEU A 16 -5.69 0.43 4.38
C LEU A 16 -5.87 0.75 2.89
N PHE A 17 -7.06 1.17 2.48
CA PHE A 17 -7.30 1.56 1.09
C PHE A 17 -6.35 2.67 0.65
N MET A 18 -6.16 3.70 1.49
CA MET A 18 -5.25 4.81 1.18
C MET A 18 -3.80 4.35 1.01
N ALA A 19 -3.34 3.39 1.81
CA ALA A 19 -2.00 2.83 1.65
C ALA A 19 -1.85 2.11 0.29
N VAL A 20 -2.86 1.33 -0.11
CA VAL A 20 -2.87 0.63 -1.40
C VAL A 20 -2.99 1.60 -2.58
N ALA A 21 -3.87 2.59 -2.51
CA ALA A 21 -4.09 3.57 -3.58
C ALA A 21 -2.81 4.36 -3.89
N ARG A 22 -2.09 4.83 -2.86
CA ARG A 22 -0.79 5.51 -3.04
C ARG A 22 0.27 4.63 -3.68
N ALA A 23 0.23 3.32 -3.45
CA ALA A 23 1.17 2.38 -4.05
C ALA A 23 0.91 2.16 -5.55
N ASN A 24 -0.32 2.40 -6.00
CA ASN A 24 -0.76 2.18 -7.38
C ASN A 24 -1.03 3.52 -8.12
N ASP A 25 -0.50 4.63 -7.63
CA ASP A 25 -0.69 5.98 -8.21
C ASP A 25 -2.16 6.38 -8.44
N VAL A 26 -3.06 5.90 -7.57
CA VAL A 26 -4.49 6.25 -7.57
C VAL A 26 -4.74 7.37 -6.57
N GLU A 27 -5.25 8.49 -7.06
CA GLU A 27 -5.75 9.58 -6.24
C GLU A 27 -7.22 9.33 -5.85
N PHE A 28 -7.71 9.96 -4.79
CA PHE A 28 -9.09 9.76 -4.36
C PHE A 28 -9.67 10.92 -3.55
N LEU A 29 -11.01 10.91 -3.45
CA LEU A 29 -11.78 11.69 -2.49
C LEU A 29 -12.54 10.78 -1.56
N LEU A 30 -12.50 11.05 -0.26
CA LEU A 30 -13.23 10.30 0.76
C LEU A 30 -14.44 11.13 1.22
N ALA A 31 -15.63 10.53 1.16
CA ALA A 31 -16.83 11.15 1.71
C ALA A 31 -16.65 11.40 3.21
N GLY A 32 -17.17 12.52 3.74
CA GLY A 32 -16.97 12.90 5.15
C GLY A 32 -17.44 11.86 6.18
N ASN A 33 -18.44 11.06 5.83
CA ASN A 33 -18.93 9.94 6.66
C ASN A 33 -18.11 8.64 6.50
N SER A 34 -17.02 8.68 5.75
CA SER A 34 -16.08 7.58 5.47
C SER A 34 -16.68 6.34 4.79
N THR A 35 -17.84 6.46 4.14
CA THR A 35 -18.55 5.32 3.53
C THR A 35 -18.20 5.06 2.06
N ARG A 36 -17.78 6.12 1.35
CA ARG A 36 -17.53 6.10 -0.08
C ARG A 36 -16.21 6.79 -0.40
N MET A 37 -15.47 6.18 -1.32
CA MET A 37 -14.27 6.75 -1.92
C MET A 37 -14.50 6.89 -3.41
N TYR A 38 -14.12 8.04 -3.96
CA TYR A 38 -14.13 8.34 -5.38
C TYR A 38 -12.69 8.29 -5.86
N ALA A 39 -12.32 7.22 -6.55
CA ALA A 39 -10.96 7.02 -7.05
C ALA A 39 -10.77 7.69 -8.41
N HIS A 40 -9.58 8.23 -8.64
CA HIS A 40 -9.15 8.90 -9.84
C HIS A 40 -7.78 8.31 -10.24
N GLY A 41 -7.70 7.75 -11.43
CA GLY A 41 -6.54 6.98 -11.88
C GLY A 41 -6.86 6.27 -13.18
N MET A 42 -5.90 5.51 -13.72
CA MET A 42 -6.17 4.67 -14.87
C MET A 42 -7.12 3.53 -14.47
N PRO A 43 -8.01 3.06 -15.37
CA PRO A 43 -8.95 1.98 -15.05
C PRO A 43 -8.27 0.70 -14.53
N SER A 44 -7.11 0.34 -15.09
CA SER A 44 -6.31 -0.80 -14.63
C SER A 44 -5.83 -0.64 -13.20
N ASP A 45 -5.34 0.55 -12.85
CA ASP A 45 -4.72 0.85 -11.56
C ASP A 45 -5.79 0.92 -10.47
N ILE A 46 -6.97 1.45 -10.80
CA ILE A 46 -8.15 1.43 -9.94
C ILE A 46 -8.59 -0.02 -9.69
N ALA A 47 -8.70 -0.85 -10.74
CA ALA A 47 -9.09 -2.25 -10.59
C ALA A 47 -8.10 -3.04 -9.72
N MET A 48 -6.81 -2.84 -9.93
CA MET A 48 -5.74 -3.44 -9.12
C MET A 48 -5.80 -2.96 -7.66
N THR A 49 -5.99 -1.66 -7.45
CA THR A 49 -6.15 -1.08 -6.11
C THR A 49 -7.32 -1.71 -5.36
N ILE A 50 -8.47 -1.86 -6.02
CA ILE A 50 -9.67 -2.48 -5.43
C ILE A 50 -9.39 -3.94 -5.08
N ALA A 51 -8.86 -4.73 -6.03
CA ALA A 51 -8.58 -6.14 -5.82
C ALA A 51 -7.58 -6.38 -4.68
N LEU A 52 -6.48 -5.61 -4.64
CA LEU A 52 -5.49 -5.68 -3.58
C LEU A 52 -6.08 -5.27 -2.23
N TYR A 53 -6.84 -4.18 -2.20
CA TYR A 53 -7.51 -3.72 -0.99
C TYR A 53 -8.46 -4.77 -0.43
N GLU A 54 -9.31 -5.37 -1.26
CA GLU A 54 -10.29 -6.36 -0.82
C GLU A 54 -9.62 -7.62 -0.26
N SER A 55 -8.59 -8.11 -0.97
CA SER A 55 -7.77 -9.24 -0.49
C SER A 55 -7.07 -8.93 0.83
N LEU A 56 -6.40 -7.79 0.95
CA LEU A 56 -5.68 -7.41 2.16
C LEU A 56 -6.62 -7.14 3.33
N ARG A 57 -7.80 -6.55 3.09
CA ARG A 57 -8.82 -6.36 4.12
C ARG A 57 -9.33 -7.69 4.65
N ALA A 58 -9.60 -8.66 3.78
CA ALA A 58 -10.02 -10.00 4.19
C ALA A 58 -8.92 -10.69 5.04
N GLN A 59 -7.67 -10.64 4.60
CA GLN A 59 -6.53 -11.17 5.33
C GLN A 59 -6.32 -10.50 6.70
N MET A 60 -6.48 -9.18 6.78
CA MET A 60 -6.39 -8.41 8.02
C MET A 60 -7.47 -8.82 9.03
N VAL A 61 -8.73 -8.93 8.59
CA VAL A 61 -9.85 -9.33 9.45
C VAL A 61 -9.69 -10.78 9.92
N ALA A 62 -9.28 -11.69 9.03
CA ALA A 62 -9.06 -13.09 9.36
C ALA A 62 -7.90 -13.24 10.37
N SER A 63 -6.78 -12.56 10.14
CA SER A 63 -5.61 -12.61 11.01
C SER A 63 -5.89 -12.02 12.39
N ALA A 64 -6.60 -10.89 12.45
CA ALA A 64 -7.03 -10.29 13.71
C ALA A 64 -7.95 -11.24 14.49
N THR A 65 -8.87 -11.91 13.80
CA THR A 65 -9.79 -12.86 14.44
C THR A 65 -9.04 -14.05 15.04
N ARG A 66 -8.07 -14.61 14.29
CA ARG A 66 -7.20 -15.70 14.79
C ARG A 66 -6.37 -15.28 16.00
N TRP A 67 -5.76 -14.09 15.95
CA TRP A 67 -4.97 -13.58 17.07
C TRP A 67 -5.83 -13.27 18.29
N MET A 68 -6.99 -12.62 18.12
CA MET A 68 -7.89 -12.34 19.24
C MET A 68 -8.37 -13.62 19.96
N ALA A 69 -8.47 -14.74 19.23
CA ALA A 69 -8.86 -16.04 19.76
C ALA A 69 -7.78 -16.70 20.64
N THR A 70 -6.49 -16.34 20.49
CA THR A 70 -5.43 -16.84 21.38
C THR A 70 -5.58 -16.28 22.80
N GLY A 71 -6.23 -15.12 22.93
CA GLY A 71 -6.42 -14.45 24.21
C GLY A 71 -5.16 -13.79 24.77
N ASP A 72 -4.07 -13.72 24.00
CA ASP A 72 -2.79 -13.15 24.47
C ASP A 72 -2.92 -11.70 24.94
N TRP A 73 -3.80 -10.93 24.29
CA TRP A 73 -4.10 -9.54 24.64
C TRP A 73 -4.65 -9.35 26.05
N LYS A 74 -5.25 -10.39 26.67
CA LYS A 74 -5.85 -10.28 28.01
C LYS A 74 -4.81 -10.08 29.11
N ARG A 75 -3.56 -10.45 28.84
CA ARG A 75 -2.43 -10.29 29.79
C ARG A 75 -1.79 -8.91 29.68
N GLU A 76 -2.17 -8.12 28.68
CA GLU A 76 -1.62 -6.80 28.48
C GLU A 76 -2.39 -5.78 29.30
N THR A 77 -1.64 -4.90 29.95
CA THR A 77 -2.14 -3.78 30.73
C THR A 77 -1.71 -2.48 30.08
N THR A 78 -2.47 -1.42 30.35
CA THR A 78 -2.20 -0.07 29.89
C THR A 78 -2.46 0.88 31.04
N ASP A 79 -1.56 1.84 31.21
CA ASP A 79 -1.75 2.91 32.17
C ASP A 79 -2.88 3.83 31.71
N ARG A 80 -3.81 4.12 32.62
CA ARG A 80 -4.95 5.00 32.37
C ARG A 80 -5.03 6.05 33.46
N TRP A 81 -5.04 7.31 33.03
CA TRP A 81 -5.30 8.43 33.92
C TRP A 81 -6.80 8.51 34.23
N ASP A 82 -7.16 8.49 35.52
CA ASP A 82 -8.56 8.58 35.98
C ASP A 82 -9.00 10.01 36.34
N GLY A 83 -8.08 10.98 36.32
CA GLY A 83 -8.30 12.35 36.78
C GLY A 83 -7.40 12.76 37.95
N HIS A 84 -6.90 11.77 38.71
CA HIS A 84 -6.12 11.97 39.93
C HIS A 84 -4.89 11.06 40.03
N ARG A 85 -4.97 9.85 39.47
CA ARG A 85 -3.93 8.83 39.51
C ARG A 85 -3.80 8.13 38.16
N LEU A 86 -2.59 7.65 37.91
CA LEU A 86 -2.31 6.72 36.83
C LEU A 86 -2.51 5.28 37.36
N ASP A 87 -3.50 4.58 36.83
CA ASP A 87 -3.81 3.20 37.22
C ASP A 87 -3.57 2.23 36.06
N GLU A 88 -2.95 1.10 36.39
CA GLU A 88 -2.71 0.02 35.45
C GLU A 88 -4.01 -0.77 35.25
N GLN A 89 -4.57 -0.73 34.03
CA GLN A 89 -5.81 -1.44 33.70
C GLN A 89 -5.60 -2.44 32.56
N PRO A 90 -6.29 -3.59 32.56
CA PRO A 90 -6.26 -4.51 31.44
C PRO A 90 -6.67 -3.83 30.14
N VAL A 91 -5.94 -4.11 29.06
CA VAL A 91 -6.28 -3.60 27.73
C VAL A 91 -7.65 -4.12 27.33
N HIS A 92 -8.56 -3.21 27.00
CA HIS A 92 -9.86 -3.59 26.47
C HIS A 92 -9.71 -4.23 25.08
N TRP A 93 -10.51 -5.26 24.78
CA TRP A 93 -10.42 -6.02 23.52
C TRP A 93 -10.48 -5.14 22.27
N SER A 94 -11.21 -4.03 22.32
CA SER A 94 -11.31 -3.08 21.21
C SER A 94 -9.98 -2.40 20.95
N THR A 95 -9.24 -2.03 22.00
CA THR A 95 -7.91 -1.39 21.91
C THR A 95 -6.91 -2.36 21.31
N ALA A 96 -6.87 -3.60 21.81
CA ALA A 96 -6.05 -4.66 21.24
C ALA A 96 -6.30 -4.85 19.73
N LYS A 97 -7.57 -4.89 19.33
CA LYS A 97 -7.94 -5.05 17.91
C LYS A 97 -7.63 -3.80 17.06
N THR A 98 -7.76 -2.59 17.61
CA THR A 98 -7.33 -1.34 16.96
C THR A 98 -5.84 -1.38 16.67
N SER A 99 -5.02 -1.62 17.70
CA SER A 99 -3.56 -1.67 17.56
C SER A 99 -3.14 -2.77 16.59
N PHE A 100 -3.83 -3.91 16.56
CA PHE A 100 -3.63 -4.94 15.54
C PHE A 100 -3.85 -4.40 14.12
N TYR A 101 -4.96 -3.73 13.85
CA TYR A 101 -5.20 -3.16 12.52
C TYR A 101 -4.18 -2.09 12.15
N GLU A 102 -3.80 -1.23 13.10
CA GLU A 102 -2.77 -0.21 12.87
C GLU A 102 -1.41 -0.83 12.54
N GLY A 103 -0.98 -1.85 13.30
CA GLY A 103 0.25 -2.59 13.02
C GLY A 103 0.22 -3.31 11.67
N PHE A 104 -0.90 -3.94 11.31
CA PHE A 104 -1.07 -4.58 10.01
C PHE A 104 -0.95 -3.57 8.86
N ILE A 105 -1.66 -2.45 8.97
CA ILE A 105 -1.67 -1.40 7.94
C ILE A 105 -0.28 -0.76 7.80
N SER A 106 0.42 -0.48 8.90
CA SER A 106 1.79 0.05 8.87
C SER A 106 2.72 -0.88 8.08
N SER A 107 2.69 -2.17 8.41
CA SER A 107 3.53 -3.15 7.72
C SER A 107 3.21 -3.25 6.22
N ILE A 108 1.93 -3.19 5.83
CA ILE A 108 1.56 -3.17 4.41
C ILE A 108 2.04 -1.90 3.72
N ALA A 109 1.84 -0.73 4.35
CA ALA A 109 2.25 0.55 3.80
C ALA A 109 3.77 0.60 3.55
N GLU A 110 4.56 0.18 4.55
CA GLU A 110 6.02 0.07 4.45
C GLU A 110 6.43 -0.86 3.32
N ARG A 111 5.84 -2.06 3.24
CA ARG A 111 6.15 -3.04 2.18
C ARG A 111 5.85 -2.51 0.77
N LEU A 112 4.73 -1.82 0.60
CA LEU A 112 4.36 -1.24 -0.69
C LEU A 112 5.28 -0.07 -1.08
N GLN A 113 5.65 0.78 -0.13
CA GLN A 113 6.61 1.85 -0.34
C GLN A 113 8.01 1.31 -0.69
N ASP A 114 8.46 0.28 0.02
CA ASP A 114 9.73 -0.39 -0.28
C ASP A 114 9.73 -1.02 -1.67
N SER A 115 8.65 -1.70 -2.04
CA SER A 115 8.52 -2.29 -3.38
C SER A 115 8.58 -1.22 -4.47
N ARG A 116 7.93 -0.07 -4.25
CA ARG A 116 7.95 1.07 -5.16
C ARG A 116 9.35 1.66 -5.30
N ARG A 117 10.00 1.97 -4.16
CA ARG A 117 11.36 2.53 -4.14
C ARG A 117 12.35 1.63 -4.89
N ARG A 118 12.29 0.31 -4.68
CA ARG A 118 13.13 -0.67 -5.41
C ARG A 118 12.88 -0.66 -6.92
N ALA A 119 11.63 -0.49 -7.35
CA ALA A 119 11.29 -0.38 -8.77
C ALA A 119 11.80 0.93 -9.39
N GLU A 120 11.73 2.05 -8.67
CA GLU A 120 12.24 3.35 -9.10
C GLU A 120 13.78 3.37 -9.17
N GLU A 121 14.46 2.79 -8.19
CA GLU A 121 15.93 2.62 -8.17
C GLU A 121 16.40 1.75 -9.33
N SER A 122 15.71 0.65 -9.61
CA SER A 122 16.03 -0.24 -10.74
C SER A 122 15.84 0.41 -12.12
N ALA A 123 14.96 1.41 -12.21
CA ALA A 123 14.72 2.17 -13.45
C ALA A 123 15.74 3.31 -13.66
N THR A 124 16.39 3.78 -12.60
CA THR A 124 17.35 4.89 -12.63
C THR A 124 18.81 4.40 -12.69
N ALA A 125 19.08 3.18 -12.21
CA ALA A 125 20.40 2.58 -12.35
C ALA A 125 20.72 2.36 -13.85
N PRO A 126 21.84 2.91 -14.38
CA PRO A 126 22.29 2.53 -15.70
C PRO A 126 22.51 1.02 -15.69
N THR A 127 22.02 0.32 -16.71
CA THR A 127 22.14 -1.13 -16.90
C THR A 127 23.62 -1.53 -17.10
N ALA A 128 24.43 -1.42 -16.06
CA ALA A 128 25.82 -1.83 -16.02
C ALA A 128 25.90 -3.34 -15.70
N THR A 129 25.29 -4.18 -16.54
CA THR A 129 25.52 -5.64 -16.50
C THR A 129 25.32 -6.28 -17.87
N ALA A 130 25.87 -5.67 -18.93
CA ALA A 130 25.99 -6.31 -20.24
C ALA A 130 27.32 -6.00 -20.96
N ALA A 131 28.38 -5.64 -20.22
CA ALA A 131 29.72 -5.44 -20.78
C ALA A 131 30.75 -6.05 -19.82
N GLY A 132 30.88 -7.39 -19.84
CA GLY A 132 31.79 -8.08 -18.93
C GLY A 132 31.78 -9.60 -19.01
N ARG A 133 31.63 -10.18 -20.20
CA ARG A 133 32.03 -11.57 -20.45
C ARG A 133 32.25 -11.83 -21.95
N ALA A 134 33.35 -11.32 -22.48
CA ALA A 134 33.92 -11.76 -23.75
C ALA A 134 35.42 -11.46 -23.76
N THR A 135 36.18 -12.22 -22.99
CA THR A 135 37.60 -12.43 -23.25
C THR A 135 37.78 -13.93 -23.45
N ASP A 136 37.74 -14.39 -24.69
CA ASP A 136 38.85 -15.16 -25.29
C ASP A 136 38.62 -15.34 -26.80
N ALA A 137 39.73 -15.48 -27.52
CA ALA A 137 40.00 -15.18 -28.91
C ALA A 137 39.40 -16.13 -29.97
N GLY A 138 39.32 -15.64 -31.22
CA GLY A 138 39.31 -16.53 -32.40
C GLY A 138 38.72 -16.01 -33.71
N THR A 139 39.48 -15.20 -34.45
CA THR A 139 39.63 -15.24 -35.93
C THR A 139 38.48 -14.84 -36.90
N ARG A 140 38.68 -13.66 -37.51
CA ARG A 140 38.41 -13.20 -38.91
C ARG A 140 37.18 -13.69 -39.69
N SER A 141 36.34 -12.73 -40.10
CA SER A 141 35.90 -12.59 -41.50
C SER A 141 35.38 -11.18 -41.80
N THR A 142 35.88 -10.59 -42.88
CA THR A 142 35.54 -9.30 -43.51
C THR A 142 34.26 -9.40 -44.35
N GLY A 143 33.32 -8.46 -44.17
CA GLY A 143 32.15 -8.25 -45.04
C GLY A 143 31.35 -7.00 -44.63
N PRO A 144 30.73 -6.26 -45.57
CA PRO A 144 30.26 -4.88 -45.37
C PRO A 144 28.97 -4.83 -44.55
N GLY A 145 28.86 -3.84 -43.67
CA GLY A 145 27.86 -3.77 -42.61
C GLY A 145 26.42 -3.56 -43.09
N PRO A 146 25.44 -3.99 -42.27
CA PRO A 146 24.16 -3.32 -42.14
C PRO A 146 24.19 -2.38 -40.93
N ASP A 147 23.56 -1.21 -41.08
CA ASP A 147 23.33 -0.20 -40.05
C ASP A 147 23.00 -0.77 -38.64
N PRO A 148 23.69 -0.35 -37.57
CA PRO A 148 23.26 -0.60 -36.22
C PRO A 148 22.39 0.57 -35.73
N THR A 149 21.21 0.75 -36.34
CA THR A 149 20.19 1.65 -35.78
C THR A 149 18.96 0.85 -35.35
N GLY A 150 19.18 -0.16 -34.51
CA GLY A 150 18.14 -0.70 -33.65
C GLY A 150 18.07 0.12 -32.37
N PRO A 151 16.89 0.56 -31.89
CA PRO A 151 16.80 1.15 -30.56
C PRO A 151 17.18 0.06 -29.56
N GLY A 152 18.29 0.26 -28.84
CA GLY A 152 18.69 -0.64 -27.78
C GLY A 152 17.59 -0.72 -26.70
N PRO A 153 17.49 -1.83 -25.95
CA PRO A 153 16.43 -2.08 -24.96
C PRO A 153 16.32 -1.00 -23.86
N GLY A 154 17.34 -0.16 -23.69
CA GLY A 154 17.31 1.00 -22.80
C GLY A 154 16.45 2.18 -23.27
N LYS A 155 16.25 2.36 -24.59
CA LYS A 155 15.40 3.46 -25.12
C LYS A 155 13.91 3.16 -24.91
N ASP A 156 13.50 1.90 -25.03
CA ASP A 156 12.09 1.49 -24.90
C ASP A 156 11.61 1.54 -23.44
N LEU A 157 12.49 1.18 -22.50
CA LEU A 157 12.23 1.30 -21.07
C LEU A 157 12.17 2.76 -20.62
N HIS A 158 13.06 3.62 -21.13
CA HIS A 158 13.04 5.04 -20.85
C HIS A 158 11.79 5.72 -21.44
N SER A 159 11.42 5.35 -22.68
CA SER A 159 10.18 5.81 -23.33
C SER A 159 8.93 5.39 -22.53
N THR A 160 8.87 4.14 -22.08
CA THR A 160 7.77 3.65 -21.25
C THR A 160 7.70 4.36 -19.90
N ALA A 161 8.84 4.60 -19.24
CA ALA A 161 8.92 5.33 -17.97
C ALA A 161 8.40 6.77 -18.10
N VAL A 162 8.73 7.47 -19.19
CA VAL A 162 8.21 8.82 -19.49
C VAL A 162 6.70 8.79 -19.67
N VAL A 163 6.16 7.82 -20.41
CA VAL A 163 4.72 7.66 -20.58
C VAL A 163 4.01 7.41 -19.24
N LEU A 164 4.59 6.58 -18.36
CA LEU A 164 4.04 6.33 -17.03
C LEU A 164 4.10 7.59 -16.15
N ALA A 165 5.18 8.37 -16.23
CA ALA A 165 5.30 9.65 -15.51
C ALA A 165 4.26 10.68 -15.98
N ALA A 166 4.08 10.84 -17.29
CA ALA A 166 3.08 11.73 -17.87
C ALA A 166 1.65 11.33 -17.47
N LYS A 167 1.34 10.02 -17.46
CA LYS A 167 0.05 9.52 -16.96
C LYS A 167 -0.19 9.89 -15.50
N ARG A 168 0.82 9.73 -14.62
CA ARG A 168 0.71 10.12 -13.20
C ARG A 168 0.43 11.61 -13.05
N GLU A 169 1.11 12.44 -13.82
CA GLU A 169 0.89 13.88 -13.82
C GLU A 169 -0.54 14.25 -14.27
N GLN A 170 -1.03 13.62 -15.34
CA GLN A 170 -2.40 13.80 -15.81
C GLN A 170 -3.44 13.44 -14.74
N VAL A 171 -3.26 12.31 -14.04
CA VAL A 171 -4.15 11.90 -12.94
C VAL A 171 -4.14 12.92 -11.81
N ARG A 172 -2.96 13.42 -11.42
CA ARG A 172 -2.82 14.45 -10.37
C ARG A 172 -3.47 15.77 -10.77
N ALA A 173 -3.25 16.22 -12.00
CA ALA A 173 -3.87 17.44 -12.51
C ALA A 173 -5.40 17.35 -12.50
N PHE A 174 -5.94 16.21 -12.94
CA PHE A 174 -7.38 15.96 -12.88
C PHE A 174 -7.91 15.95 -11.43
N HIS A 175 -7.22 15.26 -10.52
CA HIS A 175 -7.60 15.24 -9.09
C HIS A 175 -7.58 16.63 -8.47
N GLN A 176 -6.55 17.44 -8.77
CA GLN A 176 -6.44 18.82 -8.33
C GLN A 176 -7.60 19.66 -8.85
N GLN A 177 -7.95 19.55 -10.13
CA GLN A 177 -9.11 20.24 -10.71
C GLN A 177 -10.42 19.86 -10.01
N VAL A 178 -10.60 18.58 -9.67
CA VAL A 178 -11.77 18.12 -8.90
C VAL A 178 -11.77 18.70 -7.48
N CYS A 179 -10.62 18.71 -6.80
CA CYS A 179 -10.46 19.31 -5.47
C CYS A 179 -10.75 20.81 -5.48
N ASP A 180 -10.30 21.53 -6.51
CA ASP A 180 -10.54 22.96 -6.65
C ASP A 180 -12.02 23.29 -6.85
N ARG A 181 -12.74 22.43 -7.56
CA ARG A 181 -14.18 22.57 -7.78
C ARG A 181 -15.00 22.21 -6.55
N LEU A 182 -14.67 21.12 -5.87
CA LEU A 182 -15.48 20.56 -4.78
C LEU A 182 -15.09 21.08 -3.39
N ARG A 183 -13.89 21.67 -3.25
CA ARG A 183 -13.31 22.15 -1.98
C ARG A 183 -13.54 21.15 -0.83
N PRO A 184 -13.16 19.87 -0.99
CA PRO A 184 -13.45 18.85 0.00
C PRO A 184 -12.75 19.17 1.32
N GLY A 185 -13.44 18.97 2.44
CA GLY A 185 -12.85 19.11 3.75
C GLY A 185 -11.68 18.14 3.94
N ARG A 186 -10.69 18.54 4.75
CA ARG A 186 -9.58 17.64 5.10
C ARG A 186 -10.14 16.48 5.91
N TRP A 187 -9.93 15.25 5.42
CA TRP A 187 -10.17 14.08 6.25
C TRP A 187 -9.23 14.18 7.45
N ARG A 188 -9.79 14.52 8.61
CA ARG A 188 -9.14 14.30 9.88
C ARG A 188 -9.14 12.79 10.04
N GLY A 189 -8.08 12.15 9.53
CA GLY A 189 -7.71 10.85 10.06
C GLY A 189 -7.78 10.95 11.57
N GLY A 190 -8.15 9.89 12.28
CA GLY A 190 -8.44 10.05 13.70
C GLY A 190 -7.20 10.45 14.52
N ASP A 191 -7.02 11.75 14.62
CA ASP A 191 -6.19 12.47 15.54
C ASP A 191 -6.85 12.33 16.90
N ARG A 192 -6.69 11.14 17.47
CA ARG A 192 -6.27 10.85 18.84
C ARG A 192 -5.61 9.49 18.70
N GLY A 193 -4.28 9.44 18.79
CA GLY A 193 -3.63 8.19 19.21
C GLY A 193 -4.41 7.71 20.42
N PRO A 194 -4.81 6.43 20.49
CA PRO A 194 -5.65 6.02 21.58
C PRO A 194 -4.88 6.33 22.86
N THR A 195 -5.52 6.95 23.85
CA THR A 195 -4.94 7.15 25.19
C THR A 195 -4.48 5.82 25.81
N THR A 196 -4.85 4.70 25.18
CA THR A 196 -4.48 3.33 25.50
C THR A 196 -3.99 2.62 24.24
N TRP A 197 -2.79 2.06 24.27
CA TRP A 197 -2.18 1.31 23.16
C TRP A 197 -1.97 -0.15 23.57
N SER A 198 -1.99 -1.06 22.59
CA SER A 198 -1.63 -2.46 22.79
C SER A 198 -0.41 -2.79 21.94
N GLU A 199 0.75 -2.89 22.56
CA GLU A 199 1.99 -3.33 21.95
C GLU A 199 1.86 -4.77 21.45
N GLY A 200 1.19 -5.64 22.23
CA GLY A 200 0.90 -7.01 21.83
C GLY A 200 0.09 -7.07 20.54
N GLY A 201 -0.97 -6.26 20.44
CA GLY A 201 -1.79 -6.13 19.24
C GLY A 201 -1.01 -5.57 18.07
N ALA A 202 -0.28 -4.47 18.26
CA ALA A 202 0.49 -3.85 17.19
C ALA A 202 1.57 -4.76 16.62
N ARG A 203 2.32 -5.47 17.48
CA ARG A 203 3.34 -6.44 17.06
C ARG A 203 2.71 -7.58 16.25
N ALA A 204 1.63 -8.20 16.77
CA ALA A 204 0.93 -9.26 16.07
C ALA A 204 0.36 -8.79 14.72
N GLY A 205 -0.15 -7.56 14.68
CA GLY A 205 -0.60 -6.88 13.47
C GLY A 205 0.51 -6.73 12.44
N ARG A 206 1.67 -6.19 12.85
CA ARG A 206 2.86 -6.05 11.97
C ARG A 206 3.33 -7.40 11.44
N GLU A 207 3.37 -8.44 12.27
CA GLU A 207 3.73 -9.80 11.85
C GLU A 207 2.75 -10.40 10.84
N ALA A 208 1.44 -10.24 11.07
CA ALA A 208 0.43 -10.65 10.11
C ALA A 208 0.55 -9.86 8.81
N GLY A 209 0.82 -8.55 8.89
CA GLY A 209 1.06 -7.67 7.75
C GLY A 209 2.27 -8.11 6.93
N ARG A 210 3.37 -8.56 7.56
CA ARG A 210 4.55 -9.10 6.87
C ARG A 210 4.26 -10.39 6.11
N ARG A 211 3.40 -11.26 6.64
CA ARG A 211 3.02 -12.55 6.03
C ARG A 211 1.90 -12.43 5.00
N ALA A 212 1.19 -11.31 4.96
CA ALA A 212 0.08 -11.12 4.05
C ALA A 212 0.53 -11.18 2.57
N ALA A 213 -0.27 -11.84 1.75
CA ALA A 213 -0.04 -11.96 0.33
C ALA A 213 -0.41 -10.65 -0.38
N VAL A 214 0.58 -10.01 -1.01
CA VAL A 214 0.44 -8.75 -1.76
C VAL A 214 0.42 -9.00 -3.29
N GLY A 215 0.73 -10.22 -3.74
CA GLY A 215 0.95 -10.53 -5.17
C GLY A 215 0.02 -11.56 -5.82
N ARG A 216 -1.00 -12.07 -5.12
CA ARG A 216 -2.01 -12.94 -5.74
C ARG A 216 -3.35 -12.20 -5.85
N ALA A 217 -3.42 -11.28 -6.81
CA ALA A 217 -4.73 -10.94 -7.37
C ALA A 217 -5.23 -12.20 -8.10
N HIS A 218 -6.46 -12.63 -7.81
CA HIS A 218 -7.07 -13.82 -8.38
C HIS A 218 -7.14 -13.73 -9.92
N GLY A 219 -6.15 -14.30 -10.58
CA GLY A 219 -6.27 -14.81 -11.93
C GLY A 219 -6.53 -16.30 -11.84
N GLU A 220 -7.77 -16.70 -11.56
CA GLU A 220 -8.26 -18.08 -11.71
C GLU A 220 -9.78 -18.12 -11.42
N LEU A 221 -10.56 -17.58 -12.36
CA LEU A 221 -11.96 -17.96 -12.55
C LEU A 221 -12.24 -17.99 -14.06
N SER A 222 -11.74 -19.03 -14.72
CA SER A 222 -12.38 -19.62 -15.90
C SER A 222 -11.75 -20.98 -16.22
N ARG A 223 -12.38 -22.05 -15.74
CA ARG A 223 -12.68 -23.28 -16.49
C ARG A 223 -13.59 -24.17 -15.65
#